data_AF-A0A7M3XYE7-F1
#
_entry.id   AF-A0A7M3XYE7-F1
#
_cell.length_a   1.000
_cell.length_b   1.000
_cell.length_c   1.000
_cell.angle_alpha   90.00
_cell.angle_beta   90.00
_cell.angle_gamma   90.00
#
_symmetry.space_group_name_H-M   'P 1'
#
loop_
_entity.id
_entity.type
_entity.pdbx_description
1 polymer ?
#
loop_
_entity_poly.entity_id
_entity_poly.type
_entity_poly.pdbx_seq_one_letter_code
_entity_poly.pdbx_strand_id
1 'polypeptide(L)'
;MSARTVLGWREWIGLPELEAGATMAKMDTGAWSNTLHAEEISLSNNGMENVVRFRLAKNGNWIERPLYQWRRVRNTGGHDTLRP
;
A
#
# COMPACT_ATOMS: atom_id res chain seq x y z
N MET A 1 19.55 -16.40 -20.00
CA MET A 1 18.82 -15.97 -18.79
C MET A 1 18.87 -14.45 -18.73
N SER A 2 17.79 -13.76 -18.36
CA SER A 2 17.88 -12.31 -18.08
C SER A 2 18.70 -12.09 -16.81
N ALA A 3 19.59 -11.10 -16.82
CA ALA A 3 20.28 -10.68 -15.60
C ALA A 3 19.24 -10.13 -14.60
N ARG A 4 19.37 -10.48 -13.32
CA ARG A 4 18.54 -9.88 -12.26
C ARG A 4 19.12 -8.51 -11.90
N THR A 5 18.29 -7.48 -11.92
CA THR A 5 18.63 -6.18 -11.33
C THR A 5 18.83 -6.35 -9.83
N VAL A 6 19.98 -5.92 -9.32
CA VAL A 6 20.23 -5.82 -7.87
C VAL A 6 19.68 -4.47 -7.42
N LEU A 7 18.89 -4.48 -6.35
CA LEU A 7 18.33 -3.30 -5.70
C LEU A 7 18.88 -3.20 -4.28
N GLY A 8 18.99 -1.98 -3.77
CA GLY A 8 19.31 -1.71 -2.37
C GLY A 8 18.19 -2.13 -1.42
N TRP A 9 18.51 -2.18 -0.13
CA TRP A 9 17.53 -2.43 0.93
C TRP A 9 16.47 -1.31 1.02
N ARG A 10 16.84 -0.09 0.63
CA ARG A 10 15.95 1.07 0.55
C ARG A 10 16.12 1.76 -0.79
N GLU A 11 15.02 2.07 -1.45
CA GLU A 11 14.99 2.66 -2.78
C GLU A 11 13.90 3.73 -2.87
N TRP A 12 14.12 4.75 -3.70
CA TRP A 12 13.08 5.69 -4.09
C TRP A 12 12.18 5.05 -5.14
N ILE A 13 10.88 4.99 -4.87
CA ILE A 13 9.87 4.51 -5.82
C ILE A 13 8.89 5.62 -6.18
N GLY A 14 8.45 5.67 -7.43
CA GLY A 14 7.29 6.46 -7.83
C GLY A 14 6.01 5.62 -7.69
N LEU A 15 4.91 6.25 -7.28
CA LEU A 15 3.57 5.66 -7.28
C LEU A 15 2.61 6.56 -8.08
N PRO A 16 2.80 6.73 -9.42
CA PRO A 16 2.19 7.84 -10.17
C PRO A 16 0.66 7.87 -10.18
N GLU A 17 0.03 6.72 -9.93
CA GLU A 17 -1.43 6.57 -9.79
C GLU A 17 -1.99 7.01 -8.42
N LEU A 18 -1.12 7.23 -7.44
CA LEU A 18 -1.45 7.57 -6.06
C LEU A 18 -0.90 8.95 -5.67
N GLU A 19 0.34 9.25 -6.05
CA GLU A 19 1.00 10.53 -5.79
C GLU A 19 2.05 10.88 -6.85
N ALA A 20 2.31 12.17 -7.05
CA ALA A 20 3.34 12.65 -7.99
C ALA A 20 4.77 12.58 -7.43
N GLY A 21 4.91 12.44 -6.11
CA GLY A 21 6.20 12.37 -5.42
C GLY A 21 6.83 10.98 -5.48
N ALA A 22 8.14 10.92 -5.31
CA ALA A 22 8.81 9.67 -4.98
C ALA A 22 8.75 9.42 -3.47
N THR A 23 8.52 8.17 -3.07
CA THR A 23 8.51 7.74 -1.66
C THR A 23 9.62 6.72 -1.41
N MET A 24 10.13 6.69 -0.18
CA MET A 24 11.25 5.83 0.22
C MET A 24 10.73 4.46 0.67
N ALA A 25 10.83 3.45 -0.19
CA ALA A 25 10.38 2.09 0.09
C ALA A 25 11.49 1.21 0.65
N LYS A 26 11.10 0.16 1.39
CA LYS A 26 12.00 -0.88 1.92
C LYS A 26 11.79 -2.17 1.14
N MET A 27 12.86 -2.71 0.55
CA MET A 27 12.84 -4.02 -0.11
C MET A 27 12.88 -5.13 0.96
N ASP A 28 11.72 -5.54 1.45
CA ASP A 28 11.58 -6.54 2.52
C ASP A 28 11.37 -7.95 1.97
N THR A 29 12.46 -8.69 1.77
CA THR A 29 12.40 -10.08 1.30
C THR A 29 11.83 -11.06 2.33
N GLY A 30 11.65 -10.64 3.59
CA GLY A 30 10.97 -11.41 4.63
C GLY A 30 9.45 -11.25 4.64
N ALA A 31 8.90 -10.29 3.89
CA ALA A 31 7.48 -10.00 3.85
C ALA A 31 6.79 -10.72 2.68
N TRP A 32 5.68 -11.42 2.96
CA TRP A 32 4.82 -12.04 1.93
C TRP A 32 3.90 -11.02 1.22
N SER A 33 3.77 -9.82 1.78
CA SER A 33 2.93 -8.74 1.26
C SER A 33 3.67 -7.41 1.27
N ASN A 34 3.41 -6.57 0.27
CA ASN A 34 3.68 -5.15 0.37
C ASN A 34 2.69 -4.48 1.34
N THR A 35 3.06 -3.31 1.85
CA THR A 35 2.20 -2.42 2.63
C THR A 35 2.52 -0.98 2.27
N LEU A 36 1.50 -0.12 2.33
CA LEU A 36 1.63 1.33 2.16
C LEU A 36 1.00 2.01 3.38
N HIS A 37 1.60 3.10 3.86
CA HIS A 37 0.98 3.89 4.92
C HIS A 37 -0.25 4.61 4.36
N ALA A 38 -1.34 4.57 5.11
CA ALA A 38 -2.60 5.19 4.74
C ALA A 38 -3.34 5.63 6.00
N GLU A 39 -3.92 6.83 5.94
CA GLU A 39 -4.72 7.45 6.99
C GLU A 39 -6.19 7.56 6.59
N GLU A 40 -7.05 7.70 7.60
CA GLU A 40 -8.46 8.07 7.45
C GLU A 40 -9.24 7.13 6.50
N ILE A 41 -8.79 5.85 6.49
CA ILE A 41 -9.30 4.78 5.64
C ILE A 41 -10.78 4.54 5.93
N SER A 42 -11.60 4.65 4.88
CA SER A 42 -13.02 4.37 4.88
C SER A 42 -13.38 3.45 3.72
N LEU A 43 -14.49 2.74 3.87
CA LEU A 43 -15.05 1.88 2.83
C LEU A 43 -16.42 2.40 2.46
N SER A 44 -16.71 2.43 1.17
CA SER A 44 -18.03 2.68 0.63
C SER A 44 -18.43 1.54 -0.30
N ASN A 45 -19.73 1.37 -0.49
CA ASN A 45 -20.28 0.49 -1.51
C ASN A 45 -21.13 1.38 -2.42
N ASN A 46 -20.78 1.44 -3.71
CA ASN A 46 -21.46 2.30 -4.69
C ASN A 46 -22.64 1.59 -5.39
N GLY A 47 -23.05 0.42 -4.89
CA GLY A 47 -24.07 -0.45 -5.47
C GLY A 47 -23.53 -1.50 -6.44
N MET A 48 -22.31 -1.34 -6.96
CA MET A 48 -21.68 -2.26 -7.92
C MET A 48 -20.37 -2.87 -7.39
N GLU A 49 -19.58 -2.11 -6.66
CA GLU A 49 -18.32 -2.54 -6.07
C GLU A 49 -18.07 -1.92 -4.68
N ASN A 50 -17.22 -2.58 -3.90
CA ASN A 50 -16.66 -1.99 -2.68
C ASN A 50 -15.48 -1.10 -3.07
N VAL A 51 -15.48 0.14 -2.61
CA VAL A 51 -14.42 1.13 -2.85
C VAL A 51 -13.72 1.44 -1.53
N VAL A 52 -12.38 1.44 -1.55
CA VAL A 52 -11.57 1.93 -0.44
C VAL A 52 -11.14 3.36 -0.70
N ARG A 53 -11.39 4.22 0.28
CA ARG A 53 -11.09 5.66 0.27
C ARG A 53 -10.11 5.98 1.39
N PHE A 54 -8.98 6.58 1.06
CA PHE A 54 -7.89 6.87 2.01
C PHE A 54 -7.05 8.06 1.56
N ARG A 55 -6.08 8.47 2.39
CA ARG A 55 -5.01 9.41 2.00
C ARG A 55 -3.65 8.91 2.49
N LEU A 56 -2.56 9.28 1.82
CA LEU A 56 -1.20 8.83 2.17
C LEU A 56 -0.56 9.60 3.34
N ALA A 57 -1.03 10.81 3.63
CA ALA A 57 -0.53 11.65 4.71
C ALA A 57 -1.64 12.57 5.24
N LYS A 58 -1.48 13.07 6.47
CA LYS A 58 -2.35 14.10 7.04
C LYS A 58 -2.45 15.32 6.11
N ASN A 59 -3.68 15.71 5.76
CA ASN A 59 -4.00 16.76 4.79
C ASN A 59 -3.57 16.47 3.33
N GLY A 60 -3.21 15.23 3.00
CA GLY A 60 -2.98 14.80 1.61
C GLY A 60 -4.27 14.62 0.81
N ASN A 61 -4.13 14.42 -0.50
CA ASN A 61 -5.24 14.17 -1.41
C ASN A 61 -5.98 12.86 -1.05
N TRP A 62 -7.30 12.86 -1.25
CA TRP A 62 -8.11 11.64 -1.21
C TRP A 62 -7.83 10.77 -2.42
N ILE A 63 -7.66 9.48 -2.17
CA ILE A 63 -7.48 8.43 -3.17
C ILE A 63 -8.63 7.44 -2.99
N GLU A 64 -9.31 7.11 -4.09
CA GLU A 64 -10.39 6.13 -4.14
C GLU A 64 -10.02 5.05 -5.16
N ARG A 65 -10.13 3.78 -4.77
CA ARG A 65 -9.85 2.62 -5.63
C ARG A 65 -10.81 1.47 -5.30
N PRO A 66 -11.13 0.59 -6.27
CA PRO A 66 -11.83 -0.66 -6.00
C PRO A 66 -11.08 -1.49 -4.96
N LEU A 67 -11.80 -2.02 -3.98
CA LEU A 67 -11.26 -2.92 -2.97
C LEU A 67 -10.95 -4.28 -3.61
N TYR A 68 -9.67 -4.53 -3.89
CA TYR A 68 -9.26 -5.76 -4.57
C TYR A 68 -9.42 -7.01 -3.70
N GLN A 69 -8.94 -6.99 -2.45
CA GLN A 69 -9.08 -8.09 -1.50
C GLN A 69 -8.85 -7.59 -0.07
N TRP A 70 -9.48 -8.23 0.92
CA TRP A 70 -9.00 -8.14 2.30
C TRP A 70 -7.81 -9.08 2.50
N ARG A 71 -6.77 -8.64 3.22
CA ARG A 71 -5.61 -9.46 3.58
C ARG A 71 -5.34 -9.41 5.08
N ARG A 72 -4.98 -10.56 5.68
CA ARG A 72 -4.44 -10.59 7.04
C ARG A 72 -2.97 -10.22 7.01
N VAL A 73 -2.62 -9.11 7.63
CA VAL A 73 -1.26 -8.55 7.70
C VAL A 73 -0.73 -8.72 9.12
N ARG A 74 0.43 -9.37 9.24
CA ARG A 74 1.17 -9.52 10.49
C ARG A 74 2.18 -8.39 10.64
N ASN A 75 2.16 -7.69 11.76
CA ASN A 75 3.22 -6.72 12.08
C ASN A 75 4.47 -7.40 12.68
N THR A 76 5.56 -6.66 12.84
CA THR A 76 6.82 -7.17 13.42
C THR A 76 6.69 -7.63 14.88
N GLY A 77 5.65 -7.19 15.61
CA GLY A 77 5.31 -7.69 16.94
C GLY A 77 4.48 -8.99 16.94
N GLY A 78 4.19 -9.57 15.78
CA GLY A 78 3.42 -10.81 15.65
C GLY A 78 1.89 -10.62 15.68
N HIS A 79 1.39 -9.39 15.79
CA HIS A 79 -0.05 -9.13 15.78
C HIS A 79 -0.61 -9.17 14.36
N ASP A 80 -1.65 -9.99 14.16
CA ASP A 80 -2.40 -10.10 12.92
C ASP A 80 -3.57 -9.09 12.90
N THR A 81 -3.70 -8.34 11.80
CA THR A 81 -4.85 -7.45 11.56
C THR A 81 -5.40 -7.69 10.17
N LEU A 82 -6.70 -7.52 9.97
CA LEU A 82 -7.29 -7.50 8.62
C LEU A 82 -7.14 -6.10 8.03
N ARG A 83 -6.61 -6.01 6.81
CA ARG A 83 -6.37 -4.75 6.09
C ARG A 83 -7.01 -4.84 4.69
N PRO A 84 -7.61 -3.74 4.19
CA PRO A 84 -8.07 -3.64 2.81
C PRO A 84 -6.91 -3.55 1.83
#